data_AF-E9DRC6-F1
#
_entry.id   AF-E9DRC6-F1
#
_cell.length_a   1.000
_cell.length_b   1.000
_cell.length_c   1.000
_cell.angle_alpha   90.00
_cell.angle_beta   90.00
_cell.angle_gamma   90.00
#
_symmetry.space_group_name_H-M   'P 1'
#
loop_
_entity.id
_entity.type
_entity.pdbx_description
1 polymer ?
#
loop_
_entity_poly.entity_id
_entity_poly.type
_entity_poly.pdbx_seq_one_letter_code
_entity_poly.pdbx_strand_id
1 'polypeptide(L)'
;MPAADAQVWTFPRPKKTRRRPPPPPAPQRAAPPMSASAIKAEHLSAKRDWASSTCCTSLRKLIASHGPALSPVTSAVCLGLGTFDPHDGSCESKRRTHRQFIAFLTMVEELEKLAGTRIECIFQEPLFTAAERTFLTGMGYRVVDHPVACRAVTADSLLYGVHLYRELYEEALRTALPAVFVGTDWDTWDG
;
A
#
# COMPACT_ATOMS: atom_id res chain seq x y z
N MET A 1 46.01 -59.74 -1.76
CA MET A 1 45.55 -58.41 -2.20
C MET A 1 44.86 -58.56 -3.56
N PRO A 2 43.53 -58.78 -3.61
CA PRO A 2 42.77 -58.71 -4.86
C PRO A 2 41.94 -57.42 -4.99
N ALA A 3 41.58 -57.14 -6.24
CA ALA A 3 41.20 -55.87 -6.85
C ALA A 3 39.89 -55.24 -6.36
N ALA A 4 39.84 -53.90 -6.52
CA ALA A 4 38.71 -53.03 -6.22
C ALA A 4 37.54 -53.24 -7.19
N ASP A 5 36.34 -53.35 -6.63
CA ASP A 5 35.06 -53.34 -7.33
C ASP A 5 34.85 -52.03 -8.09
N ALA A 6 34.71 -52.13 -9.42
CA ALA A 6 34.24 -51.02 -10.25
C ALA A 6 32.71 -50.92 -10.15
N GLN A 7 32.20 -50.01 -9.32
CA GLN A 7 30.78 -49.64 -9.32
C GLN A 7 30.40 -48.96 -10.64
N VAL A 8 29.54 -49.63 -11.41
CA VAL A 8 28.92 -49.08 -12.63
C VAL A 8 27.82 -48.10 -12.20
N TRP A 9 28.10 -46.81 -12.32
CA TRP A 9 27.10 -45.75 -12.11
C TRP A 9 26.13 -45.70 -13.30
N THR A 10 24.84 -45.85 -13.02
CA THR A 10 23.79 -45.70 -14.04
C THR A 10 23.21 -44.28 -13.93
N PHE A 11 23.50 -43.42 -14.89
CA PHE A 11 22.92 -42.07 -14.94
C PHE A 11 21.47 -42.13 -15.45
N PRO A 12 20.47 -41.58 -14.74
CA PRO A 12 19.11 -41.49 -15.25
C PRO A 12 19.07 -40.58 -16.48
N ARG A 13 18.45 -41.04 -17.56
CA ARG A 13 18.23 -40.19 -18.75
C ARG A 13 17.28 -39.04 -18.38
N PRO A 14 17.58 -37.79 -18.78
CA PRO A 14 16.67 -36.68 -18.52
C PRO A 14 15.33 -36.96 -19.19
N LYS A 15 14.25 -37.00 -18.39
CA LYS A 15 12.89 -37.06 -18.92
C LYS A 15 12.70 -35.87 -19.86
N LYS A 16 12.23 -36.13 -21.09
CA LYS A 16 11.82 -35.10 -22.04
C LYS A 16 10.98 -34.08 -21.29
N THR A 17 11.45 -32.84 -21.24
CA THR A 17 10.72 -31.73 -20.64
C THR A 17 9.36 -31.64 -21.33
N ARG A 18 8.29 -31.98 -20.61
CA ARG A 18 6.94 -31.63 -21.03
C ARG A 18 6.99 -30.11 -21.21
N ARG A 19 6.81 -29.64 -22.45
CA ARG A 19 6.63 -28.22 -22.73
C ARG A 19 5.54 -27.74 -21.78
N ARG A 20 5.88 -26.82 -20.86
CA ARG A 20 4.88 -26.15 -20.03
C ARG A 20 3.85 -25.57 -21.00
N PRO A 21 2.55 -25.84 -20.83
CA PRO A 21 1.54 -25.13 -21.59
C PRO A 21 1.79 -23.62 -21.42
N PRO A 22 1.57 -22.82 -22.48
CA PRO A 22 1.72 -21.38 -22.38
C PRO A 22 0.87 -20.89 -21.19
N PRO A 23 1.38 -19.91 -20.42
CA PRO A 23 0.57 -19.31 -19.36
C PRO A 23 -0.76 -18.84 -19.97
N PRO A 24 -1.88 -18.95 -19.23
CA PRO A 24 -3.15 -18.43 -19.70
C PRO A 24 -2.97 -16.98 -20.12
N PRO A 25 -3.69 -16.53 -21.17
CA PRO A 25 -3.63 -15.13 -21.57
C PRO A 25 -3.92 -14.25 -20.35
N ALA A 26 -3.15 -13.18 -20.21
CA ALA A 26 -3.41 -12.20 -19.17
C ALA A 26 -4.90 -11.81 -19.25
N PRO A 27 -5.61 -11.73 -18.12
CA PRO A 27 -7.01 -11.34 -18.14
C PRO A 27 -7.14 -10.06 -18.95
N GLN A 28 -8.12 -10.00 -19.86
CA GLN A 28 -8.38 -8.80 -20.62
C GLN A 28 -9.06 -7.78 -19.72
N ARG A 29 -8.59 -6.54 -19.78
CA ARG A 29 -9.12 -5.45 -18.97
C ARG A 29 -10.55 -5.15 -19.35
N ALA A 30 -11.44 -5.07 -18.35
CA ALA A 30 -12.87 -4.88 -18.59
C ALA A 30 -13.22 -3.44 -19.03
N ALA A 31 -12.38 -2.47 -18.68
CA ALA A 31 -12.56 -1.04 -18.99
C ALA A 31 -11.26 -0.42 -19.52
N PRO A 32 -11.31 0.69 -20.28
CA PRO A 32 -10.13 1.43 -20.70
C PRO A 32 -9.32 1.94 -19.49
N PRO A 33 -7.97 2.05 -19.60
CA PRO A 33 -7.13 2.73 -18.61
C PRO A 33 -7.59 4.14 -18.28
N MET A 34 -7.67 4.45 -16.99
CA MET A 34 -7.97 5.81 -16.55
C MET A 34 -6.74 6.70 -16.70
N SER A 35 -6.97 7.94 -17.11
CA SER A 35 -5.94 8.98 -17.09
C SER A 35 -5.76 9.53 -15.67
N ALA A 36 -4.60 10.15 -15.41
CA ALA A 36 -4.35 10.86 -14.15
C ALA A 36 -5.39 11.97 -13.89
N SER A 37 -5.89 12.63 -14.94
CA SER A 37 -6.93 13.65 -14.82
C SER A 37 -8.30 13.07 -14.44
N ALA A 38 -8.67 11.90 -14.96
CA ALA A 38 -9.89 11.19 -14.58
C ALA A 38 -9.83 10.76 -13.10
N ILE A 39 -8.72 10.15 -12.68
CA ILE A 39 -8.48 9.78 -11.27
C ILE A 39 -8.61 11.01 -10.36
N LYS A 40 -8.02 12.14 -10.76
CA LYS A 40 -8.12 13.40 -10.01
C LYS A 40 -9.56 13.89 -9.90
N ALA A 41 -10.32 13.86 -11.00
CA ALA A 41 -11.72 14.30 -10.99
C ALA A 41 -12.59 13.43 -10.06
N GLU A 42 -12.42 12.10 -10.11
CA GLU A 42 -13.11 11.17 -9.20
C GLU A 42 -12.70 11.39 -7.75
N HIS A 43 -11.41 11.56 -7.48
CA HIS A 43 -10.90 11.85 -6.13
C HIS A 43 -11.50 13.14 -5.57
N LEU A 44 -11.57 14.21 -6.36
CA LEU A 44 -12.18 15.48 -5.93
C LEU A 44 -13.67 15.33 -5.64
N SER A 45 -14.39 14.51 -6.41
CA SER A 45 -15.78 14.20 -6.12
C SER A 45 -15.92 13.45 -4.80
N ALA A 46 -15.16 12.36 -4.63
CA ALA A 46 -15.17 11.58 -3.40
C ALA A 46 -14.72 12.39 -2.17
N LYS A 47 -13.78 13.34 -2.33
CA LYS A 47 -13.33 14.23 -1.25
C LYS A 47 -14.45 15.16 -0.80
N ARG A 48 -15.27 15.69 -1.72
CA ARG A 48 -16.44 16.52 -1.38
C ARG A 48 -17.46 15.72 -0.56
N ASP A 49 -17.76 14.50 -1.00
CA ASP A 49 -18.71 13.62 -0.30
C ASP A 49 -18.19 13.20 1.07
N TRP A 50 -16.89 12.94 1.19
CA TRP A 50 -16.25 12.64 2.47
C TRP A 50 -16.33 13.81 3.45
N ALA A 51 -16.10 15.04 2.99
CA ALA A 51 -16.04 16.22 3.84
C ALA A 51 -17.33 16.48 4.63
N SER A 52 -18.50 16.13 4.07
CA SER A 52 -19.81 16.23 4.73
C SER A 52 -20.19 14.99 5.55
N SER A 53 -19.39 13.93 5.53
CA SER A 53 -19.70 12.68 6.22
C SER A 53 -19.41 12.73 7.72
N THR A 54 -20.20 12.00 8.50
CA THR A 54 -19.97 11.79 9.94
C THR A 54 -18.63 11.10 10.22
N CYS A 55 -18.14 10.28 9.28
CA CYS A 55 -16.85 9.60 9.37
C CYS A 55 -15.69 10.61 9.35
N CYS A 56 -15.73 11.59 8.44
CA CYS A 56 -14.75 12.67 8.40
C CYS A 56 -14.73 13.46 9.71
N THR A 57 -15.90 13.89 10.21
CA THR A 57 -16.00 14.62 11.48
C THR A 57 -15.44 13.80 12.65
N SER A 58 -15.79 12.51 12.72
CA SER A 58 -15.34 11.62 13.79
C SER A 58 -13.83 11.39 13.74
N LEU A 59 -13.28 11.17 12.54
CA LEU A 59 -11.84 10.98 12.36
C LEU A 59 -11.06 12.24 12.74
N ARG A 60 -11.51 13.42 12.28
CA ARG A 60 -10.87 14.69 12.65
C ARG A 60 -10.90 14.91 14.16
N LYS A 61 -12.04 14.66 14.80
CA LYS A 61 -12.18 14.75 16.26
C LYS A 61 -11.24 13.79 16.99
N LEU A 62 -11.12 12.55 16.52
CA LEU A 62 -10.26 11.53 17.11
C LEU A 62 -8.78 11.97 17.09
N ILE A 63 -8.30 12.46 15.94
CA ILE A 63 -6.92 12.93 15.81
C ILE A 63 -6.72 14.21 16.63
N ALA A 64 -7.67 15.15 16.61
CA ALA A 64 -7.56 16.37 17.40
C ALA A 64 -7.53 16.11 18.92
N SER A 65 -8.24 15.08 19.41
CA SER A 65 -8.29 14.77 20.85
C SER A 65 -7.07 14.02 21.35
N HIS A 66 -6.49 13.12 20.55
CA HIS A 66 -5.36 12.29 20.97
C HIS A 66 -4.01 12.82 20.47
N GLY A 67 -4.02 13.55 19.36
CA GLY A 67 -2.84 14.07 18.68
C GLY A 67 -1.91 14.91 19.56
N PRO A 68 -2.39 15.79 20.46
CA PRO A 68 -1.51 16.54 21.38
C PRO A 68 -0.68 15.68 22.33
N ALA A 69 -1.07 14.43 22.58
CA ALA A 69 -0.32 13.49 23.40
C ALA A 69 0.68 12.64 22.60
N LEU A 70 0.65 12.72 21.27
CA LEU A 70 1.57 11.99 20.40
C LEU A 70 2.89 12.74 20.25
N SER A 71 3.95 12.01 19.89
CA SER A 71 5.15 12.63 19.35
C SER A 71 4.81 13.35 18.03
N PRO A 72 5.44 14.51 17.73
CA PRO A 72 5.20 15.22 16.48
C PRO A 72 5.45 14.33 15.27
N VAL A 73 4.45 14.19 14.41
CA VAL A 73 4.56 13.39 13.18
C VAL A 73 5.22 14.24 12.10
N THR A 74 6.31 13.75 11.50
CA THR A 74 7.06 14.44 10.44
C THR A 74 6.85 13.82 9.06
N SER A 75 6.51 12.53 9.03
CA SER A 75 6.28 11.77 7.80
C SER A 75 5.05 10.87 7.93
N ALA A 76 4.40 10.57 6.80
CA ALA A 76 3.28 9.68 6.70
C ALA A 76 3.51 8.66 5.58
N VAL A 77 3.61 7.40 5.97
CA VAL A 77 3.91 6.27 5.09
C VAL A 77 2.63 5.51 4.81
N CYS A 78 2.21 5.47 3.55
CA CYS A 78 1.06 4.72 3.09
C CYS A 78 1.50 3.50 2.28
N LEU A 79 1.24 2.31 2.81
CA LEU A 79 1.56 1.04 2.19
C LEU A 79 0.28 0.36 1.74
N GLY A 80 0.27 -0.21 0.53
CA GLY A 80 -0.82 -1.10 0.11
C GLY A 80 -2.18 -0.41 -0.04
N LEU A 81 -2.23 0.82 -0.54
CA LEU A 81 -3.46 1.60 -0.70
C LEU A 81 -4.49 0.90 -1.62
N GLY A 82 -4.03 0.03 -2.52
CA GLY A 82 -4.77 -0.50 -3.64
C GLY A 82 -4.71 0.43 -4.86
N THR A 83 -5.50 0.10 -5.88
CA THR A 83 -5.55 0.85 -7.13
C THR A 83 -6.84 1.66 -7.27
N PHE A 84 -6.72 2.86 -7.80
CA PHE A 84 -7.82 3.71 -8.25
C PHE A 84 -8.44 3.17 -9.55
N ASP A 85 -7.71 2.32 -10.27
CA ASP A 85 -8.06 1.86 -11.60
C ASP A 85 -8.01 0.32 -11.72
N PRO A 86 -8.89 -0.39 -10.99
CA PRO A 86 -8.83 -1.84 -10.91
C PRO A 86 -9.11 -2.49 -12.27
N HIS A 87 -8.34 -3.53 -12.58
CA HIS A 87 -8.33 -4.19 -13.89
C HIS A 87 -9.70 -4.80 -14.27
N ASP A 88 -10.46 -5.26 -13.28
CA ASP A 88 -11.81 -5.80 -13.42
C ASP A 88 -12.89 -4.71 -13.52
N GLY A 89 -12.51 -3.43 -13.41
CA GLY A 89 -13.45 -2.31 -13.40
C GLY A 89 -14.30 -2.23 -12.13
N SER A 90 -13.92 -2.92 -11.05
CA SER A 90 -14.69 -2.97 -9.80
C SER A 90 -14.90 -1.57 -9.21
N CYS A 91 -16.15 -1.11 -9.26
CA CYS A 91 -16.56 0.17 -8.67
C CYS A 91 -16.30 0.19 -7.16
N GLU A 92 -16.50 -0.93 -6.47
CA GLU A 92 -16.30 -1.03 -5.02
C GLU A 92 -14.82 -0.98 -4.64
N SER A 93 -13.94 -1.64 -5.40
CA SER A 93 -12.48 -1.56 -5.19
C SER A 93 -12.00 -0.12 -5.36
N LYS A 94 -12.43 0.54 -6.44
CA LYS A 94 -12.12 1.96 -6.69
C LYS A 94 -12.61 2.88 -5.58
N ARG A 95 -13.88 2.72 -5.16
CA ARG A 95 -14.47 3.48 -4.03
C ARG A 95 -13.68 3.26 -2.74
N ARG A 96 -13.26 2.03 -2.47
CA ARG A 96 -12.45 1.70 -1.30
C ARG A 96 -11.10 2.42 -1.34
N THR A 97 -10.37 2.37 -2.45
CA THR A 97 -9.08 3.07 -2.62
C THR A 97 -9.24 4.57 -2.39
N HIS A 98 -10.25 5.20 -3.00
CA HIS A 98 -10.52 6.63 -2.77
C HIS A 98 -10.83 6.94 -1.31
N ARG A 99 -11.67 6.13 -0.63
CA ARG A 99 -12.00 6.33 0.78
C ARG A 99 -10.79 6.20 1.69
N GLN A 100 -9.99 5.14 1.52
CA GLN A 100 -8.76 4.94 2.29
C GLN A 100 -7.79 6.11 2.08
N PHE A 101 -7.61 6.53 0.82
CA PHE A 101 -6.74 7.65 0.49
C PHE A 101 -7.21 8.96 1.12
N ILE A 102 -8.51 9.26 1.05
CA ILE A 102 -9.07 10.48 1.64
C ILE A 102 -9.00 10.43 3.18
N ALA A 103 -9.23 9.27 3.80
CA ALA A 103 -9.09 9.09 5.24
C ALA A 103 -7.64 9.33 5.68
N PHE A 104 -6.66 8.76 4.95
CA PHE A 104 -5.24 9.02 5.15
C PHE A 104 -4.93 10.52 5.11
N LEU A 105 -5.33 11.20 4.03
CA LEU A 105 -5.10 12.64 3.90
C LEU A 105 -5.80 13.46 5.00
N THR A 106 -6.98 13.03 5.45
CA THR A 106 -7.70 13.70 6.55
C THR A 106 -6.90 13.63 7.85
N MET A 107 -6.27 12.49 8.16
CA MET A 107 -5.40 12.37 9.33
C MET A 107 -4.15 13.23 9.20
N VAL A 108 -3.50 13.20 8.04
CA VAL A 108 -2.33 14.06 7.76
C VAL A 108 -2.68 15.53 7.94
N GLU A 109 -3.79 16.00 7.36
CA GLU A 109 -4.26 17.39 7.50
C GLU A 109 -4.48 17.80 8.97
N GLU A 110 -4.95 16.90 9.85
CA GLU A 110 -5.08 17.22 11.28
C GLU A 110 -3.74 17.16 12.02
N LEU A 111 -2.87 16.20 11.71
CA LEU A 111 -1.55 16.10 12.30
C LEU A 111 -0.67 17.30 11.93
N GLU A 112 -0.75 17.79 10.70
CA GLU A 112 -0.06 19.01 10.24
C GLU A 112 -0.48 20.26 11.04
N LYS A 113 -1.77 20.38 11.38
CA LYS A 113 -2.27 21.50 12.23
C LYS A 113 -1.66 21.46 13.63
N LEU A 114 -1.47 20.26 14.17
CA LEU A 114 -0.90 20.07 15.51
C LEU A 114 0.61 20.30 15.50
N ALA A 115 1.32 19.81 14.48
CA ALA A 115 2.76 19.96 14.35
C ALA A 115 3.19 21.35 13.85
N GLY A 116 2.30 22.09 13.19
CA GLY A 116 2.60 23.40 12.59
C GLY A 116 3.53 23.33 11.37
N THR A 117 3.75 22.13 10.82
CA THR A 117 4.61 21.88 9.65
C THR A 117 3.92 20.92 8.69
N ARG A 118 4.37 20.93 7.43
CA ARG A 118 3.93 19.98 6.42
C ARG A 118 4.55 18.61 6.66
N ILE A 119 3.75 17.55 6.50
CA ILE A 119 4.17 16.17 6.66
C ILE A 119 4.53 15.60 5.28
N GLU A 120 5.71 14.97 5.17
CA GLU A 120 6.08 14.25 3.95
C GLU A 120 5.20 13.01 3.80
N CYS A 121 4.48 12.88 2.68
CA CYS A 121 3.69 11.68 2.40
C CYS A 121 4.40 10.77 1.40
N ILE A 122 4.62 9.52 1.80
CA ILE A 122 5.33 8.50 1.02
C ILE A 122 4.36 7.34 0.73
N PHE A 123 4.18 6.98 -0.54
CA PHE A 123 3.30 5.91 -0.98
C PHE A 123 4.08 4.77 -1.61
N GLN A 124 3.70 3.54 -1.27
CA GLN A 124 4.21 2.32 -1.89
C GLN A 124 3.07 1.33 -2.13
N GLU A 125 2.80 1.05 -3.38
CA GLU A 125 1.76 0.13 -3.83
C GLU A 125 2.23 -0.57 -5.11
N PRO A 126 2.39 -1.91 -5.10
CA PRO A 126 2.80 -2.65 -6.30
C PRO A 126 1.82 -2.54 -7.47
N LEU A 127 0.55 -2.26 -7.21
CA LEU A 127 -0.51 -2.16 -8.23
C LEU A 127 -0.61 -0.79 -8.90
N PHE A 128 0.15 0.23 -8.47
CA PHE A 128 0.06 1.55 -9.07
C PHE A 128 0.50 1.56 -10.53
N THR A 129 -0.44 1.96 -11.39
CA THR A 129 -0.22 2.31 -12.79
C THR A 129 0.56 3.62 -12.93
N ALA A 130 1.11 3.87 -14.12
CA ALA A 130 1.79 5.13 -14.42
C ALA A 130 0.88 6.36 -14.25
N ALA A 131 -0.42 6.22 -14.54
CA ALA A 131 -1.39 7.30 -14.36
C ALA A 131 -1.61 7.64 -12.88
N GLU A 132 -1.69 6.63 -12.01
CA GLU A 132 -1.83 6.82 -10.57
C GLU A 132 -0.58 7.44 -9.95
N ARG A 133 0.61 6.98 -10.37
CA ARG A 133 1.87 7.60 -9.98
C ARG A 133 1.91 9.08 -10.38
N THR A 134 1.51 9.40 -11.60
CA THR A 134 1.43 10.78 -12.10
C THR A 134 0.43 11.63 -11.29
N PHE A 135 -0.71 11.06 -10.95
CA PHE A 135 -1.72 11.72 -10.12
C PHE A 135 -1.18 12.05 -8.72
N LEU A 136 -0.59 11.07 -8.04
CA LEU A 136 -0.06 11.22 -6.68
C LEU A 136 1.16 12.16 -6.63
N THR A 137 2.12 12.01 -7.55
CA THR A 137 3.27 12.93 -7.63
C THR A 137 2.85 14.34 -8.02
N GLY A 138 1.81 14.48 -8.87
CA GLY A 138 1.20 15.76 -9.20
C GLY A 138 0.53 16.48 -8.01
N MET A 139 0.27 15.79 -6.90
CA MET A 139 -0.16 16.38 -5.63
C MET A 139 1.01 16.70 -4.68
N GLY A 140 2.25 16.43 -5.10
CA GLY A 140 3.46 16.64 -4.32
C GLY A 140 3.82 15.49 -3.38
N TYR A 141 3.24 14.30 -3.60
CA TYR A 141 3.55 13.12 -2.79
C TYR A 141 4.68 12.30 -3.40
N ARG A 142 5.45 11.64 -2.54
CA ARG A 142 6.54 10.75 -2.96
C ARG A 142 5.98 9.36 -3.20
N VAL A 143 6.07 8.85 -4.44
CA VAL A 143 5.65 7.48 -4.77
C VAL A 143 6.89 6.65 -5.07
N VAL A 144 7.06 5.55 -4.35
CA VAL A 144 8.28 4.73 -4.38
C VAL A 144 7.94 3.26 -4.54
N ASP A 145 8.95 2.50 -4.96
CA ASP A 145 8.86 1.05 -5.06
C ASP A 145 9.31 0.39 -3.75
N HIS A 146 8.89 -0.86 -3.55
CA HIS A 146 9.35 -1.67 -2.43
C HIS A 146 10.88 -1.88 -2.47
N PRO A 147 11.61 -1.80 -1.34
CA PRO A 147 11.15 -1.64 0.05
C PRO A 147 11.23 -0.20 0.60
N VAL A 148 11.31 0.81 -0.27
CA VAL A 148 11.73 2.16 0.13
C VAL A 148 10.79 2.78 1.18
N ALA A 149 9.48 2.65 1.03
CA ALA A 149 8.53 3.22 2.00
C ALA A 149 8.51 2.43 3.31
N CYS A 150 8.66 1.10 3.26
CA CYS A 150 8.77 0.28 4.47
C CYS A 150 9.94 0.72 5.34
N ARG A 151 11.08 1.04 4.71
CA ARG A 151 12.29 1.51 5.40
C ARG A 151 12.23 2.98 5.82
N ALA A 152 11.22 3.73 5.41
CA ALA A 152 11.02 5.11 5.78
C ALA A 152 10.21 5.27 7.09
N VAL A 153 9.70 4.17 7.65
CA VAL A 153 8.96 4.19 8.91
C VAL A 153 9.91 4.44 10.08
N THR A 154 9.58 5.46 10.86
CA THR A 154 10.33 5.96 12.01
C THR A 154 9.40 6.22 13.19
N ALA A 155 9.96 6.51 14.37
CA ALA A 155 9.17 6.78 15.57
C ALA A 155 8.26 8.03 15.47
N ASP A 156 8.59 8.95 14.56
CA ASP A 156 7.84 10.17 14.24
C ASP A 156 7.00 10.03 12.96
N SER A 157 6.70 8.80 12.54
CA SER A 157 5.87 8.56 11.36
C SER A 157 4.41 8.20 11.71
N LEU A 158 3.50 8.51 10.79
CA LEU A 158 2.21 7.85 10.67
C LEU A 158 2.39 6.68 9.69
N LEU A 159 2.20 5.44 10.16
CA LEU A 159 2.09 4.27 9.28
C LEU A 159 0.62 3.97 8.99
N TYR A 160 0.26 4.02 7.72
CA TYR A 160 -1.05 3.64 7.21
C TYR A 160 -0.91 2.47 6.25
N GLY A 161 -1.47 1.32 6.60
CA GLY A 161 -1.51 0.19 5.70
C GLY A 161 -2.60 -0.76 6.13
N VAL A 162 -3.73 -0.73 5.41
CA VAL A 162 -4.89 -1.57 5.71
C VAL A 162 -4.84 -2.79 4.79
N HIS A 163 -5.03 -3.98 5.36
CA HIS A 163 -4.95 -5.27 4.68
C HIS A 163 -3.54 -5.60 4.13
N LEU A 164 -2.48 -5.22 4.83
CA LEU A 164 -1.14 -5.68 4.49
C LEU A 164 -0.90 -7.09 5.00
N TYR A 165 -0.07 -7.84 4.27
CA TYR A 165 0.45 -9.12 4.75
C TYR A 165 1.40 -8.91 5.95
N ARG A 166 1.43 -9.91 6.82
CA ARG A 166 2.22 -9.90 8.06
C ARG A 166 3.69 -9.55 7.82
N GLU A 167 4.32 -10.11 6.79
CA GLU A 167 5.73 -9.88 6.48
C GLU A 167 6.03 -8.41 6.15
N LEU A 168 5.04 -7.70 5.58
CA LEU A 168 5.19 -6.29 5.25
C LEU A 168 5.08 -5.40 6.49
N TYR A 169 4.23 -5.77 7.47
CA TYR A 169 4.24 -5.12 8.78
C TYR A 169 5.55 -5.39 9.53
N GLU A 170 6.03 -6.64 9.51
CA GLU A 170 7.31 -7.00 10.13
C GLU A 170 8.48 -6.23 9.54
N GLU A 171 8.47 -5.96 8.23
CA GLU A 171 9.49 -5.10 7.61
C GLU A 171 9.33 -3.63 7.97
N ALA A 172 8.12 -3.09 7.92
CA ALA A 172 7.86 -1.68 8.21
C ALA A 172 8.11 -1.31 9.68
N LEU A 173 7.79 -2.21 10.61
CA LEU A 173 7.91 -2.00 12.05
C LEU A 173 9.25 -2.49 12.62
N ARG A 174 10.15 -2.99 11.77
CA ARG A 174 11.40 -3.65 12.20
C ARG A 174 12.31 -2.73 13.02
N THR A 175 12.36 -1.45 12.65
CA THR A 175 13.33 -0.48 13.18
C THR A 175 12.74 0.40 14.27
N ALA A 176 11.46 0.75 14.18
CA ALA A 176 10.79 1.63 15.13
C ALA A 176 9.27 1.39 15.10
N LEU A 177 8.62 1.70 16.23
CA LEU A 177 7.16 1.80 16.29
C LEU A 177 6.74 3.23 15.92
N PRO A 178 5.83 3.42 14.96
CA PRO A 178 5.38 4.74 14.53
C PRO A 178 4.55 5.43 15.62
N ALA A 179 4.53 6.76 15.61
CA ALA A 179 3.69 7.56 16.50
C ALA A 179 2.20 7.29 16.29
N VAL A 180 1.80 6.98 15.06
CA VAL A 180 0.44 6.55 14.72
C VAL A 180 0.51 5.33 13.83
N PHE A 181 -0.27 4.31 14.17
CA PHE A 181 -0.44 3.10 13.37
C PHE A 181 -1.91 2.92 13.00
N VAL A 182 -2.18 2.73 11.71
CA VAL A 182 -3.47 2.32 11.19
C VAL A 182 -3.27 1.11 10.30
N GLY A 183 -3.76 -0.05 10.74
CA GLY A 183 -3.63 -1.28 9.97
C GLY A 183 -4.66 -2.34 10.31
N THR A 184 -4.40 -3.55 9.82
CA THR A 184 -5.21 -4.73 10.07
C THR A 184 -4.98 -5.25 11.47
N ASP A 185 -6.07 -5.65 12.11
CA ASP A 185 -6.04 -6.21 13.45
C ASP A 185 -5.22 -7.50 13.50
N TRP A 186 -4.51 -7.71 14.61
CA TRP A 186 -3.62 -8.86 14.81
C TRP A 186 -4.39 -10.19 14.71
N ASP A 187 -5.61 -10.21 15.26
CA ASP A 187 -6.51 -11.38 15.27
C ASP A 187 -6.90 -11.88 13.86
N THR A 188 -6.62 -11.10 12.82
CA THR A 188 -6.86 -11.49 11.42
C THR A 188 -5.90 -12.59 10.93
N TRP A 189 -4.74 -12.78 11.58
CA TRP A 189 -3.65 -13.66 11.09
C TRP A 189 -3.41 -14.91 11.94
N ASP A 190 -4.00 -15.00 13.13
CA ASP A 190 -3.86 -16.13 14.07
C ASP A 190 -4.94 -17.23 13.87
N GLY A 191 -5.61 -17.25 12.72
CA GLY A 191 -6.66 -18.21 12.33
C GLY A 191 -6.18 -19.41 11.52
#